data_AF-A0A660VWW4-F1
#
_entry.id   AF-A0A660VWW4-F1
#
_cell.length_a   1.000
_cell.length_b   1.000
_cell.length_c   1.000
_cell.angle_alpha   90.00
_cell.angle_beta   90.00
_cell.angle_gamma   90.00
#
_symmetry.space_group_name_H-M   'P 1'
#
loop_
_entity.id
_entity.type
_entity.pdbx_description
1 polymer ?
#
loop_
_entity_poly.entity_id
_entity_poly.type
_entity_poly.pdbx_seq_one_letter_code
_entity_poly.pdbx_strand_id
1 'polypeptide(L)'
;MRVKRKKGFTLVELLVVISIIALLMSILMPALSAARDQAKAVMCLSNLRQWGLMFEAYVSDYGTFPGGSHAKKGPYDPKGPGRWGKAMKAYHHNNYKVFCCPTAAKPSAKLDESGRAVPTGVRQPYAA
;
A
#
# COMPACT_ATOMS: atom_id res chain seq x y z
N MET A 1 17.92 -59.23 -15.15
CA MET A 1 17.71 -58.05 -14.27
C MET A 1 16.33 -58.13 -13.65
N ARG A 2 16.22 -58.20 -12.31
CA ARG A 2 14.94 -58.35 -11.60
C ARG A 2 14.34 -56.96 -11.37
N VAL A 3 13.27 -56.62 -12.10
CA VAL A 3 12.57 -55.33 -11.95
C VAL A 3 11.89 -55.30 -10.59
N LYS A 4 12.41 -54.50 -9.65
CA LYS A 4 11.74 -54.26 -8.36
C LYS A 4 10.43 -53.52 -8.65
N ARG A 5 9.28 -54.15 -8.36
CA ARG A 5 7.99 -53.46 -8.41
C ARG A 5 8.02 -52.32 -7.39
N LYS A 6 7.93 -51.08 -7.86
CA LYS A 6 7.77 -49.91 -6.99
C LYS A 6 6.41 -50.06 -6.29
N LYS A 7 6.39 -49.94 -4.95
CA LYS A 7 5.14 -49.85 -4.18
C LYS A 7 4.42 -48.58 -4.64
N GLY A 8 3.20 -48.72 -5.14
CA GLY A 8 2.35 -47.58 -5.50
C GLY A 8 1.79 -46.92 -4.24
N PHE A 9 1.59 -45.60 -4.30
CA PHE A 9 0.93 -44.84 -3.25
C PHE A 9 -0.52 -45.30 -3.12
N THR A 10 -0.98 -45.57 -1.90
CA THR A 10 -2.39 -45.90 -1.68
C THR A 10 -3.22 -44.62 -1.72
N LEU A 11 -4.47 -44.71 -2.19
CA LEU A 11 -5.39 -43.56 -2.24
C LEU A 11 -5.59 -42.94 -0.84
N VAL A 12 -5.56 -43.80 0.19
CA VAL A 12 -5.70 -43.41 1.60
C VAL A 12 -4.51 -42.56 2.08
N GLU A 13 -3.28 -42.94 1.73
CA GLU A 13 -2.08 -42.17 2.09
C GLU A 13 -2.13 -40.76 1.47
N LEU A 14 -2.64 -40.62 0.23
CA LEU A 14 -2.78 -39.32 -0.41
C LEU A 14 -3.88 -38.47 0.25
N LEU A 15 -4.99 -39.10 0.62
CA LEU A 15 -6.15 -38.44 1.22
C LEU A 15 -5.85 -37.88 2.62
N VAL A 16 -5.08 -38.60 3.44
CA VAL A 16 -4.66 -38.12 4.77
C VAL A 16 -3.71 -36.93 4.67
N VAL A 17 -2.84 -36.89 3.66
CA VAL A 17 -1.89 -35.78 3.49
C VAL A 17 -2.61 -34.49 3.13
N ILE A 18 -3.54 -34.54 2.17
CA ILE A 18 -4.29 -33.33 1.77
C ILE A 18 -5.19 -32.83 2.90
N SER A 19 -5.73 -33.71 3.75
CA SER A 19 -6.57 -33.31 4.88
C SER A 19 -5.78 -32.57 5.95
N ILE A 20 -4.56 -33.03 6.26
CA ILE A 20 -3.66 -32.35 7.19
C ILE A 20 -3.21 -31.00 6.62
N ILE A 21 -2.86 -30.91 5.32
CA ILE A 21 -2.49 -29.63 4.68
C ILE A 21 -3.65 -28.63 4.75
N ALA A 22 -4.88 -29.06 4.48
CA ALA A 22 -6.05 -28.19 4.54
C ALA A 22 -6.30 -27.64 5.97
N LEU A 23 -6.16 -28.50 6.99
CA LEU A 23 -6.28 -28.08 8.38
C LEU A 23 -5.22 -27.03 8.75
N LEU A 24 -3.96 -27.26 8.38
CA LEU A 24 -2.88 -26.31 8.64
C LEU A 24 -3.13 -24.98 7.90
N MET A 25 -3.47 -25.01 6.61
CA MET A 25 -3.76 -23.81 5.82
C MET A 25 -4.93 -22.99 6.39
N SER A 26 -5.93 -23.63 6.98
CA SER A 26 -7.06 -22.94 7.62
C SER A 26 -6.65 -22.03 8.77
N ILE A 27 -5.58 -22.39 9.49
CA ILE A 27 -5.04 -21.61 10.62
C ILE A 27 -4.03 -20.55 10.11
N LEU A 28 -3.26 -20.87 9.07
CA LEU A 28 -2.26 -19.94 8.52
C LEU A 28 -2.89 -18.76 7.75
N MET A 29 -3.99 -18.96 7.00
CA MET A 29 -4.64 -17.89 6.24
C MET A 29 -5.02 -16.65 7.07
N PRO A 30 -5.75 -16.77 8.20
CA PRO A 30 -6.11 -15.61 9.02
C PRO A 30 -4.90 -14.95 9.69
N ALA A 31 -3.86 -15.72 10.03
CA ALA A 31 -2.62 -15.16 10.55
C ALA A 31 -1.87 -14.33 9.48
N LEU A 32 -1.87 -14.80 8.23
CA LEU A 32 -1.19 -14.14 7.12
C LEU A 32 -1.89 -12.83 6.69
N SER A 33 -3.22 -12.75 6.78
CA SER A 33 -3.93 -11.49 6.50
C SER A 33 -3.59 -10.42 7.53
N ALA A 34 -3.58 -10.76 8.82
CA ALA A 34 -3.19 -9.85 9.89
C ALA A 34 -1.73 -9.37 9.73
N ALA A 35 -0.80 -10.28 9.41
CA ALA A 35 0.60 -9.94 9.16
C ALA A 35 0.77 -8.96 7.97
N ARG A 36 -0.02 -9.14 6.90
CA ARG A 36 -0.01 -8.21 5.75
C ARG A 36 -0.49 -6.82 6.12
N ASP A 37 -1.51 -6.71 6.96
CA ASP A 37 -2.02 -5.41 7.38
C ASP A 37 -1.06 -4.69 8.33
N GLN A 38 -0.38 -5.42 9.21
CA GLN A 38 0.73 -4.89 10.00
C GLN A 38 1.89 -4.42 9.12
N ALA A 39 2.26 -5.19 8.08
CA ALA A 39 3.30 -4.80 7.15
C ALA A 39 2.95 -3.47 6.42
N LYS A 40 1.69 -3.30 5.99
CA LYS A 40 1.23 -2.02 5.40
C LYS A 40 1.36 -0.86 6.38
N ALA A 41 1.06 -1.07 7.66
CA ALA A 41 1.21 -0.05 8.69
C ALA A 41 2.69 0.34 8.90
N VAL A 42 3.59 -0.64 8.95
CA VAL A 42 5.04 -0.42 9.06
C VAL A 42 5.57 0.33 7.84
N MET A 43 5.11 -0.01 6.63
CA MET A 43 5.46 0.73 5.41
C MET A 43 4.99 2.18 5.48
N CYS A 44 3.76 2.43 5.93
CA CYS A 44 3.25 3.79 6.11
C CYS A 44 4.09 4.60 7.11
N LEU A 45 4.47 4.00 8.24
CA LEU A 45 5.31 4.63 9.25
C LEU A 45 6.70 4.98 8.68
N SER A 46 7.29 4.09 7.89
CA SER A 46 8.57 4.34 7.21
C SER A 46 8.46 5.50 6.22
N ASN A 47 7.41 5.53 5.40
CA ASN A 47 7.15 6.63 4.48
C ASN A 47 6.98 7.97 5.21
N LEU A 48 6.26 8.01 6.33
CA LEU A 48 6.07 9.23 7.12
C LEU A 48 7.39 9.74 7.73
N ARG A 49 8.26 8.83 8.20
CA ARG A 49 9.60 9.19 8.64
C ARG A 49 10.43 9.78 7.51
N GLN A 50 10.36 9.21 6.31
CA GLN A 50 11.03 9.76 5.13
C GLN A 50 10.53 11.17 4.82
N TRP A 51 9.25 11.49 5.02
CA TRP A 51 8.75 12.87 4.85
C TRP A 51 9.41 13.83 5.82
N GLY A 52 9.48 13.47 7.11
CA GLY A 52 10.13 14.29 8.11
C GLY A 52 11.57 14.65 7.72
N LEU A 53 12.33 13.65 7.28
CA LEU A 53 13.70 13.83 6.79
C LEU A 53 13.77 14.73 5.56
N MET A 54 12.85 14.56 4.59
CA MET A 54 12.80 15.42 3.41
C MET A 54 12.47 16.87 3.75
N PHE A 55 11.54 17.10 4.68
CA PHE A 55 11.18 18.45 5.13
C PHE A 55 12.33 19.10 5.90
N GLU A 56 13.01 18.36 6.77
CA GLU A 56 14.19 18.84 7.50
C GLU A 56 15.32 19.22 6.54
N ALA A 57 15.64 18.35 5.58
CA ALA A 57 16.63 18.62 4.54
C ALA A 57 16.25 19.84 3.68
N TYR A 58 14.97 19.97 3.29
CA TYR A 58 14.49 21.12 2.54
C TYR A 58 14.62 22.43 3.32
N VAL A 59 14.23 22.43 4.60
CA VAL A 59 14.34 23.62 5.46
C VAL A 59 15.81 23.98 5.70
N SER A 60 16.69 22.99 5.82
CA SER A 60 18.14 23.21 5.90
C SER A 60 18.68 23.94 4.66
N ASP A 61 18.18 23.60 3.47
CA ASP A 61 18.68 24.16 2.21
C ASP A 61 18.04 25.51 1.85
N TYR A 62 16.75 25.71 2.17
CA TYR A 62 15.95 26.87 1.71
C TYR A 62 15.47 27.79 2.84
N GLY A 63 15.71 27.45 4.11
CA GLY A 63 15.32 28.24 5.28
C GLY A 63 13.81 28.40 5.50
N THR A 64 12.98 27.75 4.68
CA THR A 64 11.52 27.84 4.69
C THR A 64 10.90 26.49 4.37
N PHE A 65 9.69 26.23 4.86
CA PHE A 65 8.94 25.03 4.45
C PHE A 65 8.50 25.15 2.98
N PRO A 66 8.40 24.04 2.24
CA PRO A 66 8.00 24.07 0.84
C PRO A 66 6.57 24.64 0.72
N GLY A 67 6.41 25.65 -0.14
CA GLY A 67 5.14 26.36 -0.30
C GLY A 67 4.00 25.43 -0.77
N GLY A 68 2.93 25.37 0.03
CA GLY A 68 1.68 24.74 -0.35
C GLY A 68 0.84 25.67 -1.22
N SER A 69 1.15 25.82 -2.51
CA SER A 69 0.32 26.71 -3.35
C SER A 69 -1.04 26.05 -3.63
N HIS A 70 -2.12 26.65 -3.10
CA HIS A 70 -3.50 26.44 -3.53
C HIS A 70 -3.71 26.94 -4.98
N ALA A 71 -3.11 26.30 -5.97
CA ALA A 71 -3.49 26.62 -7.35
C ALA A 71 -4.62 25.69 -7.81
N LYS A 72 -5.69 26.37 -8.23
CA LYS A 72 -6.98 25.89 -8.68
C LYS A 72 -6.83 24.77 -9.72
N LYS A 73 -6.93 23.50 -9.28
CA LYS A 73 -7.59 22.36 -9.98
C LYS A 73 -7.76 21.22 -8.97
N GLY A 74 -8.94 21.17 -8.33
CA GLY A 74 -9.49 20.00 -7.62
C GLY A 74 -8.86 19.62 -6.27
N PRO A 75 -9.64 19.11 -5.28
CA PRO A 75 -9.12 18.82 -3.94
C PRO A 75 -8.26 17.54 -3.83
N TYR A 76 -8.20 16.71 -4.87
CA TYR A 76 -7.49 15.43 -4.84
C TYR A 76 -7.06 15.06 -6.27
N ASP A 77 -5.85 15.42 -6.70
CA ASP A 77 -5.23 14.75 -7.85
C ASP A 77 -4.53 13.48 -7.33
N PRO A 78 -5.06 12.28 -7.60
CA PRO A 78 -4.47 11.04 -7.13
C PRO A 78 -3.17 10.67 -7.87
N LYS A 79 -2.77 11.40 -8.91
CA LYS A 79 -1.66 11.04 -9.82
C LYS A 79 -0.39 11.87 -9.66
N GLY A 80 -0.34 12.84 -8.74
CA GLY A 80 0.85 13.66 -8.56
C GLY A 80 1.07 14.06 -7.10
N PRO A 81 2.33 14.20 -6.66
CA PRO A 81 2.59 14.90 -5.43
C PRO A 81 1.95 16.30 -5.52
N GLY A 82 1.28 16.75 -4.46
CA GLY A 82 0.91 18.15 -4.32
C GLY A 82 2.12 19.05 -4.63
N ARG A 83 1.91 20.33 -4.92
CA ARG A 83 2.97 21.22 -5.42
C ARG A 83 4.24 21.22 -4.53
N TRP A 84 4.11 20.96 -3.23
CA TRP A 84 5.24 20.75 -2.32
C TRP A 84 6.07 19.49 -2.65
N GLY A 85 5.44 18.36 -2.97
CA GLY A 85 6.18 17.14 -3.35
C GLY A 85 6.78 17.26 -4.75
N LYS A 86 6.25 18.14 -5.61
CA LYS A 86 6.94 18.56 -6.84
C LYS A 86 8.16 19.45 -6.53
N ALA A 87 8.04 20.37 -5.58
CA ALA A 87 9.15 21.22 -5.14
C ALA A 87 10.28 20.40 -4.51
N MET A 88 9.94 19.35 -3.77
CA MET A 88 10.89 18.43 -3.14
C MET A 88 11.36 17.29 -4.07
N LYS A 89 11.35 17.51 -5.39
CA LYS A 89 11.66 16.46 -6.36
C LYS A 89 13.05 15.84 -6.15
N ALA A 90 14.02 16.66 -5.78
CA ALA A 90 15.39 16.26 -5.52
C ALA A 90 15.51 15.28 -4.33
N TYR A 91 14.73 15.45 -3.27
CA TYR A 91 14.87 14.68 -2.03
C TYR A 91 14.23 13.29 -2.10
N HIS A 92 13.24 13.10 -2.97
CA HIS A 92 12.52 11.82 -3.10
C HIS A 92 12.83 11.01 -4.37
N HIS A 93 13.84 11.41 -5.17
CA HIS A 93 14.23 10.72 -6.40
C HIS A 93 13.07 10.38 -7.36
N ASN A 94 12.11 11.30 -7.52
CA ASN A 94 10.91 11.10 -8.35
C ASN A 94 10.03 9.90 -7.90
N ASN A 95 10.22 9.38 -6.70
CA ASN A 95 9.43 8.31 -6.12
C ASN A 95 8.22 8.90 -5.39
N TYR A 96 7.20 9.25 -6.15
CA TYR A 96 5.95 9.83 -5.61
C TYR A 96 5.15 8.86 -4.72
N LYS A 97 5.46 7.55 -4.76
CA LYS A 97 4.81 6.56 -3.89
C LYS A 97 5.16 6.74 -2.42
N VAL A 98 6.27 7.41 -2.12
CA VAL A 98 6.63 7.76 -0.74
C VAL A 98 5.55 8.60 -0.08
N PHE A 99 4.83 9.43 -0.85
CA PHE A 99 3.74 10.27 -0.35
C PHE A 99 2.42 9.53 -0.13
N CYS A 100 2.37 8.25 -0.48
CA CYS A 100 1.21 7.41 -0.25
C CYS A 100 1.41 6.57 1.00
N CYS A 101 0.43 6.61 1.89
CA CYS A 101 0.31 5.67 2.98
C CYS A 101 -0.70 4.59 2.56
N PRO A 102 -0.31 3.30 2.47
CA PRO A 102 -1.21 2.24 2.01
C PRO A 102 -2.37 1.95 2.97
N THR A 103 -2.27 2.38 4.24
CA THR A 103 -3.35 2.32 5.22
C THR A 103 -4.24 3.57 5.21
N ALA A 104 -3.84 4.65 4.53
CA ALA A 104 -4.67 5.84 4.38
C ALA A 104 -5.77 5.60 3.34
N ALA A 105 -6.99 6.00 3.66
CA ALA A 105 -8.10 5.96 2.73
C ALA A 105 -8.39 7.37 2.18
N LYS A 106 -8.56 7.47 0.87
CA LYS A 106 -9.11 8.67 0.24
C LYS A 106 -10.62 8.70 0.44
N PRO A 107 -11.22 9.84 0.81
CA PRO A 107 -12.65 10.02 0.61
C PRO A 107 -12.92 9.96 -0.89
N SER A 108 -13.66 8.96 -1.37
CA SER A 108 -14.05 8.94 -2.78
C SER A 108 -15.09 10.03 -3.01
N ALA A 109 -14.82 10.91 -3.96
CA ALA A 109 -15.77 11.92 -4.40
C ALA A 109 -16.35 11.52 -5.75
N LYS A 110 -17.68 11.60 -5.88
CA LYS A 110 -18.36 11.58 -7.19
C LYS A 110 -18.56 13.02 -7.62
N LEU A 111 -18.50 13.29 -8.92
CA LEU A 111 -18.87 14.59 -9.45
C LEU A 111 -20.40 14.65 -9.56
N ASP A 112 -21.02 15.73 -9.07
CA ASP A 112 -22.42 16.04 -9.36
C ASP A 112 -22.58 16.49 -10.82
N GLU A 113 -23.81 16.63 -11.29
CA GLU A 113 -24.13 17.12 -12.65
C GLU A 113 -23.60 18.55 -12.91
N SER A 114 -23.27 19.28 -11.84
CA SER A 114 -22.65 20.62 -11.88
C SER A 114 -21.11 20.58 -11.85
N GLY A 115 -20.50 19.39 -11.88
CA GLY A 115 -19.05 19.19 -11.88
C GLY A 115 -18.37 19.43 -10.52
N ARG A 116 -19.11 19.52 -9.41
CA ARG A 116 -18.60 19.64 -8.05
C ARG A 116 -18.38 18.27 -7.42
N ALA A 117 -17.28 18.13 -6.69
CA ALA A 117 -16.94 16.90 -5.97
C ALA A 117 -17.81 16.75 -4.71
N VAL A 118 -18.65 15.71 -4.66
CA VAL A 118 -19.49 15.34 -3.51
C VAL A 118 -18.90 14.10 -2.83
N PRO A 119 -18.63 14.14 -1.51
CA PRO A 119 -18.09 12.99 -0.78
C PRO A 119 -19.13 11.85 -0.73
N THR A 120 -18.73 10.66 -1.17
CA THR A 120 -19.64 9.51 -1.29
C THR A 120 -19.76 8.66 -0.02
N GLY A 121 -19.15 9.07 1.09
CA GLY A 121 -19.06 8.26 2.31
C GLY A 121 -18.18 7.00 2.18
N VAL A 122 -17.82 6.62 0.96
CA VAL A 122 -16.92 5.50 0.67
C VAL A 122 -15.47 5.94 0.83
N ARG A 123 -14.68 5.07 1.46
CA ARG A 123 -13.25 5.23 1.68
C ARG A 123 -12.51 4.30 0.72
N GLN A 124 -11.81 4.87 -0.26
CA GLN A 124 -10.99 4.09 -1.19
C GLN A 124 -9.56 3.96 -0.63
N PRO A 125 -9.01 2.74 -0.49
CA PRO A 125 -7.62 2.59 -0.11
C PRO A 125 -6.72 3.21 -1.19
N TYR A 126 -5.63 3.85 -0.77
CA TYR A 126 -4.57 4.22 -1.71
C TYR A 126 -3.99 2.94 -2.32
N ALA A 127 -4.20 2.71 -3.62
CA ALA A 127 -3.54 1.62 -4.34
C ALA A 127 -2.02 1.88 -4.36
N ALA A 128 -1.24 0.88 -3.93
CA ALA A 128 0.22 0.87 -3.96
C ALA A 128 0.78 0.65 -5.38
#